data_AF-A0A8S2EEA8-F1
#
_entry.id   AF-A0A8S2EEA8-F1
#
_cell.length_a   1.000
_cell.length_b   1.000
_cell.length_c   1.000
_cell.angle_alpha   90.00
_cell.angle_beta   90.00
_cell.angle_gamma   90.00
#
_symmetry.space_group_name_H-M   'P 1'
#
loop_
_entity.id
_entity.type
_entity.pdbx_description
1 polymer ?
#
loop_
_entity_poly.entity_id
_entity_poly.type
_entity_poly.pdbx_seq_one_letter_code
_entity_poly.pdbx_strand_id
1 'polypeptide(L)'
;ISNLLLASGYFGVRESARHADVTRSVFDSGIQIFVNLLELEEMKLFAPYEIEMKKYAQEANRSVEFISFPIPDHSINPDNQKVLAFCLSLCDRLKKGQVILIHCW
;
A
#
# COMPACT_ATOMS: atom_id res chain seq x y z
N ILE A 1 11.42 6.80 -11.05
CA ILE A 1 11.77 5.61 -10.24
C ILE A 1 11.01 4.43 -10.82
N SER A 2 11.63 3.26 -10.98
CA SER A 2 10.98 2.06 -11.51
C SER A 2 11.51 0.80 -10.84
N ASN A 3 10.71 -0.28 -10.86
CA ASN A 3 11.08 -1.62 -10.37
C ASN A 3 11.48 -1.63 -8.88
N LEU A 4 10.81 -0.83 -8.03
CA LEU A 4 11.10 -0.78 -6.60
C LEU A 4 9.99 -1.41 -5.77
N LEU A 5 10.42 -2.17 -4.76
CA LEU A 5 9.60 -2.65 -3.67
C LEU A 5 10.04 -1.94 -2.39
N LEU A 6 9.13 -1.19 -1.78
CA LEU A 6 9.33 -0.47 -0.55
C LEU A 6 8.53 -1.12 0.57
N ALA A 7 9.04 -1.01 1.80
CA ALA A 7 8.35 -1.46 3.00
C ALA A 7 8.23 -0.29 3.99
N SER A 8 7.07 -0.13 4.63
CA SER A 8 6.86 0.85 5.70
C SER A 8 5.86 0.34 6.74
N GLY A 9 5.78 1.01 7.88
CA GLY A 9 4.58 0.93 8.73
C GLY A 9 3.41 1.67 8.11
N TYR A 10 2.22 1.57 8.71
CA TYR A 10 1.04 2.26 8.22
C TYR A 10 1.21 3.78 8.37
N PHE A 11 1.10 4.51 7.26
CA PHE A 11 1.41 5.96 7.22
C PHE A 11 0.19 6.87 7.38
N GLY A 12 -1.03 6.33 7.41
CA GLY A 12 -2.24 7.12 7.63
C GLY A 12 -2.35 7.59 9.08
N VAL A 13 -1.98 8.85 9.32
CA VAL A 13 -2.01 9.49 10.64
C VAL A 13 -3.37 10.11 10.94
N ARG A 14 -3.82 10.09 12.21
CA ARG A 14 -5.15 10.61 12.62
C ARG A 14 -5.23 12.14 12.65
N GLU A 15 -4.10 12.82 12.81
CA GLU A 15 -4.05 14.29 12.85
C GLU A 15 -4.22 14.84 11.43
N SER A 16 -5.33 15.54 11.17
CA SER A 16 -5.79 15.89 9.81
C SER A 16 -4.78 16.71 9.00
N ALA A 17 -4.11 17.69 9.62
CA ALA A 17 -3.09 18.51 8.94
C ALA A 17 -1.90 17.66 8.48
N ARG A 18 -1.38 16.80 9.36
CA ARG A 18 -0.28 15.88 9.03
C ARG A 18 -0.71 14.75 8.10
N HIS A 19 -1.98 14.35 8.14
CA HIS A 19 -2.50 13.28 7.28
C HIS A 19 -2.39 13.65 5.81
N ALA A 20 -2.89 14.84 5.44
CA ALA A 20 -2.83 15.30 4.06
C ALA A 20 -1.37 15.43 3.58
N ASP A 21 -0.50 16.00 4.40
CA ASP A 21 0.92 16.20 4.05
C ASP A 21 1.65 14.86 3.84
N VAL A 22 1.48 13.91 4.75
CA VAL A 22 2.11 12.58 4.65
C VAL A 22 1.56 11.82 3.44
N THR A 23 0.24 11.74 3.29
CA THR A 23 -0.40 11.03 2.18
C THR A 23 0.01 11.65 0.84
N ARG A 24 0.10 12.99 0.75
CA ARG A 24 0.56 13.67 -0.45
C ARG A 24 2.04 13.39 -0.73
N SER A 25 2.91 13.46 0.28
CA SER A 25 4.33 13.13 0.14
C SER A 25 4.54 11.69 -0.36
N VAL A 26 3.74 10.73 0.12
CA VAL A 26 3.81 9.34 -0.32
C VAL A 26 3.34 9.22 -1.77
N PHE A 27 2.27 9.92 -2.17
CA PHE A 27 1.79 9.93 -3.57
C PHE A 27 2.83 10.50 -4.56
N ASP A 28 3.46 11.61 -4.16
CA ASP A 28 4.44 12.33 -4.98
C ASP A 28 5.75 11.54 -5.14
N SER A 29 6.01 10.55 -4.28
CA SER A 29 7.17 9.66 -4.41
C SER A 29 7.11 8.72 -5.63
N GLY A 30 5.97 8.64 -6.31
CA GLY A 30 5.81 7.86 -7.53
C GLY A 30 5.33 6.42 -7.32
N ILE A 31 4.92 6.06 -6.10
CA ILE A 31 4.29 4.76 -5.81
C ILE A 31 3.01 4.60 -6.63
N GLN A 32 2.80 3.39 -7.14
CA GLN A 32 1.64 3.03 -7.97
C GLN A 32 0.78 1.96 -7.32
N ILE A 33 1.36 1.10 -6.50
CA ILE A 33 0.67 -0.03 -5.89
C ILE A 33 0.91 0.00 -4.39
N PHE A 34 -0.18 -0.02 -3.64
CA PHE A 34 -0.19 -0.08 -2.19
C PHE A 34 -0.69 -1.45 -1.76
N VAL A 35 0.13 -2.20 -1.04
CA VAL A 35 -0.22 -3.49 -0.47
C VAL A 35 -0.40 -3.31 1.03
N ASN A 36 -1.62 -3.57 1.50
CA ASN A 36 -1.95 -3.56 2.91
C ASN A 36 -1.99 -4.98 3.47
N LEU A 37 -1.14 -5.25 4.46
CA LEU A 37 -1.08 -6.53 5.17
C LEU A 37 -1.91 -6.55 6.46
N LEU A 38 -2.49 -5.43 6.88
CA LEU A 38 -3.33 -5.35 8.07
C LEU A 38 -4.70 -6.00 7.87
N GLU A 39 -5.23 -6.59 8.93
CA GLU A 39 -6.61 -7.01 9.04
C GLU A 39 -7.55 -5.80 9.15
N LEU A 40 -8.82 -5.99 8.79
CA LEU A 40 -9.82 -4.93 8.79
C LEU A 40 -10.02 -4.28 10.18
N GLU A 41 -9.89 -5.07 11.24
CA GLU A 41 -10.02 -4.59 12.61
C GLU A 41 -8.84 -3.68 13.02
N GLU A 42 -7.62 -4.02 12.59
CA GLU A 42 -6.42 -3.21 12.85
C GLU A 42 -6.48 -1.88 12.11
N MET A 43 -7.05 -1.86 10.90
CA MET A 43 -7.23 -0.62 10.13
C MET A 43 -8.05 0.44 10.86
N LYS A 44 -8.95 0.06 11.78
CA LYS A 44 -9.76 1.01 12.57
C LYS A 44 -8.89 1.89 13.48
N LEU A 45 -7.65 1.50 13.73
CA LEU A 45 -6.70 2.28 14.53
C LEU A 45 -6.08 3.44 13.73
N PHE A 46 -6.19 3.44 12.41
CA PHE A 46 -5.54 4.42 11.55
C PHE A 46 -6.54 5.30 10.79
N ALA A 47 -6.04 6.42 10.26
CA ALA A 47 -6.82 7.19 9.29
C ALA A 47 -6.68 6.55 7.90
N PRO A 48 -7.78 6.26 7.19
CA PRO A 48 -7.70 5.74 5.84
C PRO A 48 -7.05 6.78 4.92
N TYR A 49 -6.18 6.33 4.01
CA TYR A 49 -5.51 7.21 3.05
C TYR A 49 -5.97 6.97 1.60
N GLU A 50 -6.77 5.93 1.35
CA GLU A 50 -7.13 5.51 -0.02
C GLU A 50 -7.96 6.56 -0.76
N ILE A 51 -8.82 7.30 -0.04
CA ILE A 51 -9.73 8.28 -0.63
C ILE A 51 -8.92 9.45 -1.19
N GLU A 52 -8.01 9.97 -0.38
CA GLU A 52 -7.07 11.04 -0.71
C GLU A 52 -6.14 10.62 -1.86
N MET A 53 -5.57 9.41 -1.78
CA MET A 53 -4.72 8.87 -2.85
C MET A 53 -5.47 8.75 -4.19
N LYS A 54 -6.73 8.27 -4.18
CA LYS A 54 -7.57 8.19 -5.39
C LYS A 54 -7.85 9.59 -5.95
N LYS A 55 -8.11 10.58 -5.08
CA LYS A 55 -8.28 11.97 -5.50
C LYS A 55 -7.02 12.53 -6.15
N TYR A 56 -5.85 12.36 -5.53
CA TYR A 56 -4.58 12.82 -6.10
C TYR A 56 -4.26 12.13 -7.42
N ALA A 57 -4.56 10.84 -7.53
CA ALA A 57 -4.40 10.08 -8.77
C ALA A 57 -5.27 10.66 -9.91
N GLN A 58 -6.53 10.98 -9.63
CA GLN A 58 -7.42 11.65 -10.58
C GLN A 58 -6.91 13.04 -10.99
N GLU A 59 -6.51 13.87 -10.02
CA GLU A 59 -5.96 15.22 -10.27
C GLU A 59 -4.69 15.19 -11.14
N ALA A 60 -3.83 14.19 -10.91
CA ALA A 60 -2.57 14.04 -11.64
C ALA A 60 -2.69 13.21 -12.93
N ASN A 61 -3.88 12.73 -13.28
CA ASN A 61 -4.11 11.77 -14.37
C ASN A 61 -3.16 10.55 -14.29
N ARG A 62 -2.99 10.00 -13.08
CA ARG A 62 -2.17 8.82 -12.77
C ARG A 62 -3.07 7.70 -12.26
N SER A 63 -2.65 6.45 -12.44
CA SER A 63 -3.30 5.30 -11.79
C SER A 63 -2.60 4.93 -10.50
N VAL A 64 -3.40 4.55 -9.51
CA VAL A 64 -2.96 3.91 -8.26
C VAL A 64 -3.84 2.69 -8.00
N GLU A 65 -3.25 1.66 -7.40
CA GLU A 65 -3.93 0.40 -7.06
C GLU A 65 -3.72 0.08 -5.58
N PHE A 66 -4.77 -0.44 -4.93
CA PHE A 66 -4.74 -0.88 -3.55
C PHE A 66 -5.03 -2.37 -3.51
N ILE A 67 -4.14 -3.14 -2.90
CA ILE A 67 -4.24 -4.59 -2.77
C ILE A 67 -4.29 -4.91 -1.28
N SER A 68 -5.35 -5.62 -0.87
CA SER A 68 -5.45 -6.16 0.49
C SER A 68 -4.96 -7.60 0.49
N PHE A 69 -3.96 -7.89 1.33
CA PHE A 69 -3.45 -9.24 1.56
C PHE A 69 -3.20 -9.42 3.07
N PRO A 70 -4.27 -9.53 3.88
CA PRO A 70 -4.15 -9.51 5.33
C PRO A 70 -3.37 -10.73 5.84
N ILE A 71 -2.48 -10.48 6.81
CA ILE A 71 -1.74 -11.48 7.57
C ILE A 71 -1.95 -11.13 9.04
N PRO A 72 -2.50 -12.04 9.87
CA PRO A 72 -2.68 -11.75 11.29
C PRO A 72 -1.36 -11.35 11.94
N ASP A 73 -1.43 -10.42 12.89
CA ASP A 73 -0.23 -9.90 13.54
C ASP A 73 0.61 -11.03 14.17
N HIS A 74 1.93 -10.88 14.08
CA HIS A 74 2.93 -11.87 14.50
C HIS A 74 2.73 -13.30 13.94
N SER A 75 1.98 -13.46 12.85
CA SER A 75 1.62 -14.77 12.29
C SER A 75 2.14 -14.94 10.86
N ILE A 76 1.96 -16.16 10.32
CA ILE A 76 2.24 -16.50 8.93
C ILE A 76 0.91 -16.89 8.28
N ASN A 77 0.70 -16.49 7.02
CA ASN A 77 -0.46 -16.96 6.27
C ASN A 77 -0.34 -18.48 6.04
N PRO A 78 -1.32 -19.29 6.49
CA PRO A 78 -1.21 -20.75 6.43
C PRO A 78 -1.33 -21.31 5.00
N ASP A 79 -1.83 -20.52 4.05
CA ASP A 79 -1.98 -20.93 2.66
C ASP A 79 -0.73 -20.56 1.84
N ASN A 80 0.24 -21.47 1.84
CA ASN A 80 1.50 -21.30 1.11
C ASN A 80 1.30 -21.10 -0.40
N GLN A 81 0.27 -21.70 -1.01
CA GLN A 81 0.01 -21.54 -2.44
C GLN A 81 -0.48 -20.13 -2.74
N LYS A 82 -1.35 -19.60 -1.90
CA LYS A 82 -1.83 -18.22 -1.99
C LYS A 82 -0.72 -17.21 -1.78
N VAL A 83 0.17 -17.43 -0.80
CA VAL A 83 1.36 -16.58 -0.59
C VAL A 83 2.26 -16.60 -1.82
N LEU A 84 2.57 -17.77 -2.36
CA LEU A 84 3.41 -17.90 -3.55
C LEU A 84 2.79 -17.17 -4.75
N ALA A 85 1.49 -17.39 -5.02
CA ALA A 85 0.79 -16.72 -6.10
C ALA A 85 0.80 -15.18 -5.94
N PHE A 86 0.64 -14.70 -4.71
CA PHE A 86 0.73 -13.29 -4.39
C PHE A 86 2.14 -12.74 -4.67
N CYS A 87 3.19 -13.39 -4.18
CA CYS A 87 4.57 -12.99 -4.45
C CYS A 87 4.89 -12.96 -5.95
N LEU A 88 4.46 -13.99 -6.71
CA LEU A 88 4.65 -14.02 -8.16
C LEU A 88 3.95 -12.86 -8.86
N SER A 89 2.73 -12.50 -8.42
CA SER A 89 2.01 -11.35 -8.95
C SER A 89 2.76 -10.02 -8.72
N LEU A 90 3.38 -9.85 -7.55
CA LEU A 90 4.20 -8.66 -7.25
C LEU A 90 5.47 -8.64 -8.10
N CYS A 91 6.13 -9.78 -8.27
CA CYS A 91 7.28 -9.91 -9.16
C CYS A 91 6.95 -9.50 -10.60
N ASP A 92 5.78 -9.90 -11.12
CA ASP A 92 5.38 -9.52 -12.48
C ASP A 92 5.05 -8.04 -12.63
N ARG A 93 4.53 -7.40 -11.57
CA ARG A 93 4.33 -5.94 -11.51
C ARG A 93 5.66 -5.20 -11.48
N LEU A 94 6.61 -5.67 -10.66
CA LEU A 94 7.96 -5.11 -10.60
C LEU A 94 8.68 -5.23 -11.96
N LYS A 95 8.58 -6.36 -12.66
CA LYS A 95 9.16 -6.51 -14.02
C LYS A 95 8.60 -5.52 -15.04
N LYS A 96 7.38 -5.01 -14.82
CA LYS A 96 6.69 -4.05 -15.70
C LYS A 96 7.04 -2.59 -15.43
N GLY A 97 8.00 -2.28 -14.54
CA GLY A 97 8.30 -0.89 -14.20
C GLY A 97 7.69 -0.41 -12.89
N GLN A 98 6.75 -1.16 -12.30
CA GLN A 98 5.88 -0.62 -11.26
C GLN A 98 6.60 -0.44 -9.92
N VAL A 99 6.18 0.58 -9.17
CA VAL A 99 6.67 0.87 -7.82
C VAL A 99 5.61 0.46 -6.81
N ILE A 100 5.99 -0.43 -5.90
CA ILE A 100 5.10 -1.06 -4.92
C ILE A 100 5.53 -0.64 -3.52
N LEU A 101 4.58 -0.20 -2.71
CA LEU A 101 4.76 -0.04 -1.27
C LEU A 101 3.95 -1.12 -0.55
N ILE A 102 4.64 -1.97 0.22
CA ILE A 102 4.01 -2.90 1.15
C ILE A 102 4.04 -2.28 2.54
N HIS A 103 2.94 -2.38 3.28
CA HIS A 103 2.91 -1.95 4.66
C HIS A 103 2.10 -2.88 5.56
N CYS A 104 2.48 -2.90 6.83
CA CYS A 104 1.75 -3.51 7.95
C CYS A 104 1.57 -2.43 9.03
N TRP A 105 1.59 -2.81 10.32
CA TRP A 105 1.47 -1.90 11.46
C TRP A 105 2.54 -0.80 11.40
#